data_AF-A0A564ZJP2-F1
#
_entry.id   AF-A0A564ZJP2-F1
#
_cell.length_a   1.000
_cell.length_b   1.000
_cell.length_c   1.000
_cell.angle_alpha   90.00
_cell.angle_beta   90.00
_cell.angle_gamma   90.00
#
_symmetry.space_group_name_H-M   'P 1'
#
loop_
_entity.id
_entity.type
_entity.pdbx_description
1 polymer ?
#
loop_
_entity_poly.entity_id
_entity_poly.type
_entity_poly.pdbx_seq_one_letter_code
_entity_poly.pdbx_strand_id
1 'polypeptide(L)'
;MAVKVKELIALIEADGWFRVRMKGSHRQFHHPTKPGTVTVSGKPSVDIPPGTLHHALKQARPRKYGVAMRYLVVVEKGPTSFGAYVPDLPGCVAAGESKGEVLALIREAIEFHLEGLKADGQPIPEPSSSGELIEVEAAA
;
A
#
# COMPACT_ATOMS: atom_id res chain seq x y z
N MET A 1 -9.61 3.89 -7.29
CA MET A 1 -10.84 4.09 -6.48
C MET A 1 -10.92 5.54 -6.06
N ALA A 2 -12.09 6.18 -6.15
CA ALA A 2 -12.30 7.54 -5.67
C ALA A 2 -12.50 7.52 -4.15
N VAL A 3 -11.85 8.44 -3.43
CA VAL A 3 -11.92 8.53 -1.96
C VAL A 3 -12.74 9.74 -1.59
N LYS A 4 -13.74 9.57 -0.73
CA LYS A 4 -14.63 10.64 -0.29
C LYS A 4 -14.05 11.40 0.90
N VAL A 5 -14.49 12.65 1.07
CA VAL A 5 -14.14 13.48 2.24
C VAL A 5 -14.39 12.75 3.57
N LYS A 6 -15.51 12.04 3.70
CA LYS A 6 -15.83 11.26 4.91
C LYS A 6 -14.83 10.12 5.17
N GLU A 7 -14.30 9.51 4.12
CA GLU A 7 -13.39 8.37 4.22
C GLU A 7 -11.99 8.84 4.64
N LEU A 8 -11.52 9.97 4.10
CA LEU A 8 -10.27 10.59 4.56
C LEU A 8 -10.36 11.01 6.04
N ILE A 9 -11.49 11.57 6.47
CA ILE A 9 -11.68 11.98 7.88
C ILE A 9 -11.65 10.74 8.78
N ALA A 10 -12.46 9.72 8.48
CA ALA A 10 -12.51 8.49 9.26
C ALA A 10 -11.13 7.82 9.36
N LEU A 11 -10.35 7.86 8.28
CA LEU A 11 -9.00 7.34 8.26
C LEU A 11 -8.06 8.06 9.22
N ILE A 12 -7.99 9.39 9.15
CA ILE A 12 -7.07 10.13 10.02
C ILE A 12 -7.53 10.09 11.48
N GLU A 13 -8.84 10.03 11.74
CA GLU A 13 -9.40 9.82 13.07
C GLU A 13 -9.02 8.45 13.65
N ALA A 14 -9.12 7.39 12.83
CA ALA A 14 -8.68 6.04 13.22
C ALA A 14 -7.16 5.94 13.46
N ASP A 15 -6.38 6.87 12.91
CA ASP A 15 -4.94 7.00 13.16
C ASP A 15 -4.62 7.81 14.43
N GLY A 16 -5.61 8.42 15.08
CA GLY A 16 -5.46 9.19 16.33
C GLY A 16 -5.48 10.69 16.14
N TRP A 17 -5.77 11.20 14.93
CA TRP A 17 -6.05 12.62 14.73
C TRP A 17 -7.42 12.97 15.30
N PHE A 18 -7.55 14.09 16.00
CA PHE A 18 -8.83 14.54 16.54
C PHE A 18 -9.14 15.96 16.07
N ARG A 19 -10.43 16.22 15.82
CA ARG A 19 -10.88 17.53 15.33
C ARG A 19 -10.76 18.58 16.42
N VAL A 20 -9.97 19.63 16.17
CA VAL A 20 -9.73 20.73 17.12
C VAL A 20 -10.54 21.98 16.81
N ARG A 21 -10.92 22.18 15.55
CA ARG A 21 -11.68 23.36 15.11
C ARG A 21 -12.52 23.05 13.88
N MET A 22 -13.66 23.72 13.76
CA MET A 22 -14.50 23.68 12.57
C MET A 22 -15.08 25.05 12.25
N LYS A 23 -15.07 25.43 10.97
CA LYS A 23 -15.76 26.63 10.45
C LYS A 23 -16.40 26.29 9.10
N GLY A 24 -17.72 26.22 9.07
CA GLY A 24 -18.45 25.73 7.88
C GLY A 24 -17.99 24.31 7.53
N SER A 25 -17.57 24.08 6.29
CA SER A 25 -17.09 22.76 5.83
C SER A 25 -15.62 22.45 6.17
N HIS A 26 -14.87 23.44 6.69
CA HIS A 26 -13.45 23.31 7.01
C HIS A 26 -13.30 22.67 8.39
N ARG A 27 -12.60 21.54 8.46
CA ARG A 27 -12.30 20.82 9.70
C ARG A 27 -10.79 20.74 9.88
N GLN A 28 -10.30 21.20 11.02
CA GLN A 28 -8.88 21.11 11.38
C GLN A 28 -8.67 20.00 12.41
N PHE A 29 -7.63 19.21 12.21
CA PHE A 29 -7.28 18.06 13.05
C PHE A 29 -5.84 18.20 13.56
N HIS A 30 -5.61 17.75 14.80
CA HIS A 30 -4.29 17.59 15.42
C HIS A 30 -4.07 16.14 15.87
N HIS A 31 -2.81 15.75 16.05
CA HIS A 31 -2.42 14.45 16.59
C HIS A 31 -1.58 14.65 17.86
N PRO A 32 -1.71 13.80 18.90
CA PRO A 32 -0.95 13.97 20.15
C PRO A 32 0.58 13.92 19.95
N THR A 33 1.04 13.13 18.98
CA THR A 33 2.48 12.90 18.73
C THR A 33 2.97 13.29 17.34
N LYS A 34 2.08 13.64 16.39
CA LYS A 34 2.49 13.98 15.02
C LYS A 34 2.34 15.50 14.85
N PRO A 35 3.38 16.20 14.38
CA PRO A 35 3.34 17.65 14.28
C PRO A 35 2.44 18.13 13.13
N GLY A 36 1.99 19.38 13.26
CA GLY A 36 1.24 20.10 12.22
C GLY A 36 -0.28 19.93 12.31
N THR A 37 -0.97 20.50 11.33
CA THR A 37 -2.43 20.56 11.28
C THR A 37 -2.91 20.03 9.94
N VAL A 38 -3.83 19.07 9.95
CA VAL A 38 -4.51 18.62 8.73
C VAL A 38 -5.82 19.39 8.63
N THR A 39 -6.05 20.06 7.48
CA THR A 39 -7.32 20.75 7.21
C THR A 39 -8.07 20.04 6.10
N VAL A 40 -9.27 19.54 6.39
CA VAL A 40 -10.13 18.86 5.41
C VAL A 40 -11.41 19.65 5.20
N SER A 41 -11.65 20.06 3.96
CA SER A 41 -12.79 20.90 3.55
C SER A 41 -13.70 20.17 2.55
N GLY A 42 -14.97 20.57 2.48
CA GLY A 42 -15.93 20.04 1.50
C GLY A 42 -17.07 19.21 2.10
N LYS A 43 -18.05 18.80 1.29
CA LYS A 43 -19.16 17.96 1.77
C LYS A 43 -18.67 16.51 1.98
N PRO A 44 -19.15 15.78 3.00
CA PRO A 44 -18.70 14.41 3.29
C PRO A 44 -18.79 13.42 2.11
N SER A 45 -19.72 13.64 1.18
CA SER A 45 -19.98 12.78 0.01
C SER A 45 -19.12 13.08 -1.22
N VAL A 46 -18.37 14.20 -1.23
CA VAL A 46 -17.58 14.63 -2.40
C VAL A 46 -16.30 13.80 -2.50
N ASP A 47 -15.96 13.42 -3.73
CA ASP A 47 -14.72 12.74 -4.06
C ASP A 47 -13.53 13.71 -4.01
N ILE A 48 -12.41 13.24 -3.45
CA ILE A 48 -11.17 14.00 -3.34
C ILE A 48 -10.28 13.65 -4.54
N PRO A 49 -9.84 14.64 -5.34
CA PRO A 49 -8.86 14.40 -6.39
C PRO A 49 -7.56 13.78 -5.84
N PRO A 50 -6.89 12.88 -6.60
CA PRO A 50 -5.73 12.14 -6.09
C PRO A 50 -4.58 13.01 -5.56
N GLY A 51 -4.28 14.14 -6.22
CA GLY A 51 -3.25 15.07 -5.75
C GLY A 51 -3.60 15.72 -4.41
N THR A 52 -4.87 16.14 -4.24
CA THR A 52 -5.36 16.71 -2.98
C THR A 52 -5.31 15.69 -1.85
N LEU A 53 -5.73 14.45 -2.15
CA LEU A 53 -5.66 13.33 -1.21
C LEU A 53 -4.21 13.06 -0.79
N HIS A 54 -3.27 13.01 -1.75
CA HIS A 54 -1.85 12.80 -1.48
C HIS A 54 -1.28 13.86 -0.53
N HIS A 55 -1.57 15.14 -0.75
CA HIS A 55 -1.12 16.21 0.14
C HIS A 55 -1.66 16.07 1.56
N ALA A 56 -2.95 15.72 1.71
CA ALA A 56 -3.55 15.51 3.03
C ALA A 56 -2.92 14.33 3.79
N LEU A 57 -2.71 13.20 3.10
CA LEU A 57 -2.12 12.00 3.68
C LEU A 57 -0.64 12.19 4.02
N LYS A 58 0.11 12.93 3.20
CA LYS A 58 1.51 13.29 3.48
C LYS A 58 1.65 14.07 4.79
N GLN A 59 0.69 14.95 5.10
CA GLN A 59 0.63 15.65 6.39
C GLN A 59 0.18 14.72 7.53
N ALA A 60 -0.89 13.94 7.31
CA ALA A 60 -1.49 13.11 8.34
C ALA A 60 -0.61 11.91 8.74
N ARG A 61 0.20 11.41 7.80
CA ARG A 61 1.04 10.20 7.94
C ARG A 61 0.30 9.03 8.60
N PRO A 62 -0.92 8.65 8.15
CA PRO A 62 -1.73 7.67 8.84
C PRO A 62 -1.15 6.25 8.74
N ARG A 63 -1.07 5.54 9.87
CA ARG A 63 -0.50 4.18 9.95
C ARG A 63 -1.26 3.14 9.13
N LYS A 64 -2.56 3.34 8.93
CA LYS A 64 -3.46 2.39 8.25
C LYS A 64 -3.77 2.73 6.79
N TYR A 65 -3.30 3.86 6.26
CA TYR A 65 -3.43 4.11 4.82
C TYR A 65 -2.29 3.42 4.08
N GLY A 66 -2.36 2.09 4.07
CA GLY A 66 -1.68 1.31 3.05
C GLY A 66 -2.33 1.67 1.72
N VAL A 67 -1.64 2.48 0.92
CA VAL A 67 -1.88 2.51 -0.53
C VAL A 67 -1.87 1.04 -0.96
N ALA A 68 -2.86 0.58 -1.75
CA ALA A 68 -2.84 -0.78 -2.26
C ALA A 68 -1.51 -0.99 -3.00
N MET A 69 -0.59 -1.70 -2.37
CA MET A 69 0.75 -1.93 -2.90
C MET A 69 0.68 -3.18 -3.78
N ARG A 70 1.23 -3.07 -4.98
CA ARG A 70 1.35 -4.19 -5.90
C ARG A 70 2.83 -4.49 -6.04
N TYR A 71 3.22 -5.67 -5.58
CA TYR A 71 4.56 -6.19 -5.79
C TYR A 71 4.60 -7.00 -7.09
N LEU A 72 5.67 -6.86 -7.86
CA LEU A 72 5.95 -7.76 -8.97
C LEU A 72 6.28 -9.15 -8.40
N VAL A 73 5.63 -10.18 -8.90
CA VAL A 73 5.94 -11.57 -8.58
C VAL A 73 6.51 -12.22 -9.83
N VAL A 74 7.72 -12.75 -9.72
CA VAL A 74 8.32 -13.60 -10.76
C VAL A 74 7.91 -15.04 -10.48
N VAL A 75 7.39 -15.72 -11.50
CA VAL A 75 7.01 -17.13 -11.41
C VAL A 75 7.86 -17.92 -12.39
N GLU A 76 8.55 -18.93 -11.87
CA GLU A 76 9.44 -19.81 -12.61
C GLU A 76 8.82 -21.20 -12.70
N LYS A 77 8.92 -21.83 -13.88
CA LYS A 77 8.50 -23.22 -14.07
C LYS A 77 9.74 -24.12 -13.94
N GLY A 78 9.73 -25.00 -12.94
CA GLY A 78 10.71 -26.06 -12.76
C GLY A 78 10.30 -27.36 -13.48
N PRO A 79 11.10 -28.44 -13.33
CA PRO A 79 10.81 -29.74 -13.95
C PRO A 79 9.49 -30.36 -13.49
N THR A 80 9.18 -30.24 -12.19
CA THR A 80 8.02 -30.88 -11.54
C THR A 80 7.19 -29.90 -10.71
N SER A 81 7.55 -28.62 -10.67
CA SER A 81 6.95 -27.62 -9.78
C SER A 81 7.05 -26.22 -10.36
N PHE A 82 6.46 -25.27 -9.66
CA PHE A 82 6.62 -23.84 -9.87
C PHE A 82 7.29 -23.21 -8.66
N GLY A 83 8.18 -22.26 -8.90
CA GLY A 83 8.73 -21.36 -7.89
C GLY A 83 8.19 -19.95 -8.09
N ALA A 84 8.10 -19.17 -7.01
CA ALA A 84 7.82 -17.75 -7.10
C ALA A 84 8.67 -16.97 -6.10
N TYR A 85 9.06 -15.75 -6.49
CA TYR A 85 9.75 -14.80 -5.61
C TYR A 85 9.35 -13.37 -5.92
N VAL A 86 9.63 -12.47 -4.98
CA VAL A 86 9.31 -11.04 -5.06
C VAL A 86 10.62 -10.24 -5.07
N PRO A 87 10.99 -9.59 -6.19
CA PRO A 87 12.26 -8.86 -6.27
C PRO A 87 12.40 -7.74 -5.24
N ASP A 88 11.30 -7.02 -4.95
CA ASP A 88 11.27 -5.92 -3.99
C ASP A 88 11.19 -6.40 -2.51
N LEU A 89 10.97 -7.70 -2.27
CA LEU A 89 10.94 -8.31 -0.93
C LEU A 89 11.91 -9.50 -0.86
N PRO A 90 13.23 -9.26 -0.83
CA PRO A 90 14.22 -10.33 -0.75
C PRO A 90 13.95 -11.28 0.43
N GLY A 91 13.96 -12.59 0.15
CA GLY A 91 13.63 -13.63 1.12
C GLY A 91 12.16 -14.06 1.14
N CYS A 92 11.28 -13.37 0.41
CA CYS A 92 9.90 -13.81 0.19
C CYS A 92 9.83 -14.75 -1.03
N VAL A 93 9.67 -16.05 -0.77
CA VAL A 93 9.67 -17.11 -1.79
C VAL A 93 8.57 -18.14 -1.54
N ALA A 94 8.13 -18.83 -2.58
CA ALA A 94 7.17 -19.93 -2.49
C ALA A 94 7.46 -21.00 -3.56
N ALA A 95 7.03 -22.24 -3.31
CA ALA A 95 7.05 -23.33 -4.28
C ALA A 95 5.73 -24.10 -4.22
N GLY A 96 5.21 -24.54 -5.37
CA GLY A 96 3.96 -25.31 -5.47
C GLY A 96 3.94 -26.20 -6.72
N GLU A 97 3.01 -27.16 -6.77
CA GLU A 97 2.84 -28.08 -7.90
C GLU A 97 2.17 -27.42 -9.10
N SER A 98 1.46 -26.30 -8.87
CA SER A 98 0.79 -25.53 -9.93
C SER A 98 1.07 -24.04 -9.85
N LYS A 99 0.92 -23.36 -10.99
CA LYS A 99 0.97 -21.90 -11.06
C LYS A 99 -0.08 -21.24 -10.14
N GLY A 100 -1.26 -21.83 -9.99
CA GLY A 100 -2.30 -21.29 -9.11
C GLY A 100 -1.91 -21.41 -7.64
N GLU A 101 -1.41 -22.56 -7.25
CA GLU A 101 -0.94 -22.83 -5.89
C GLU A 101 0.23 -21.91 -5.49
N VAL A 102 1.27 -21.79 -6.33
CA VAL A 102 2.42 -20.96 -6.00
C VAL A 102 2.04 -19.47 -5.86
N LEU A 103 1.04 -19.01 -6.62
CA LEU A 103 0.50 -17.65 -6.52
C LEU A 103 -0.32 -17.41 -5.24
N ALA A 104 -1.00 -18.45 -4.74
CA ALA A 104 -1.67 -18.37 -3.43
C ALA A 104 -0.63 -18.34 -2.30
N LEU A 105 0.35 -19.25 -2.33
CA LEU A 105 1.40 -19.35 -1.33
C LEU A 105 2.27 -18.10 -1.25
N ILE A 106 2.68 -17.53 -2.39
CA ILE A 106 3.50 -16.30 -2.38
C ILE A 106 2.71 -15.10 -1.87
N ARG A 107 1.39 -15.03 -2.09
CA ARG A 107 0.55 -13.99 -1.49
C ARG A 107 0.56 -14.08 0.04
N GLU A 108 0.34 -15.27 0.58
CA GLU A 108 0.40 -15.52 2.03
C GLU A 108 1.80 -15.18 2.59
N ALA A 109 2.87 -15.56 1.88
CA ALA A 109 4.24 -15.24 2.26
C ALA A 109 4.51 -13.73 2.27
N ILE A 110 3.99 -12.97 1.31
CA ILE A 110 4.11 -11.50 1.28
C ILE A 110 3.38 -10.90 2.48
N GLU A 111 2.14 -11.31 2.72
CA GLU A 111 1.33 -10.80 3.84
C GLU A 111 2.02 -11.06 5.18
N PHE A 112 2.51 -12.28 5.39
CA PHE A 112 3.26 -12.67 6.58
C PHE A 112 4.58 -11.91 6.74
N HIS A 113 5.33 -11.73 5.65
CA HIS A 113 6.60 -10.99 5.67
C HIS A 113 6.40 -9.52 6.04
N LEU A 114 5.38 -8.86 5.47
CA LEU A 114 5.05 -7.46 5.78
C LEU A 114 4.57 -7.30 7.24
N GLU A 115 3.85 -8.28 7.77
CA GLU A 115 3.49 -8.33 9.18
C GLU A 115 4.74 -8.41 10.07
N GLY A 116 5.67 -9.30 9.75
CA GLY A 116 6.94 -9.45 10.46
C GLY A 116 7.76 -8.16 10.48
N LEU A 117 7.99 -7.54 9.32
CA LEU A 117 8.71 -6.26 9.22
C LEU A 117 8.09 -5.18 10.10
N LYS A 118 6.75 -5.10 10.10
CA LYS A 118 6.02 -4.13 10.91
C LYS A 118 6.16 -4.43 12.41
N ALA A 119 6.09 -5.69 12.82
CA ALA A 119 6.27 -6.11 14.22
C ALA A 119 7.66 -5.77 14.73
N ASP A 120 8.67 -5.91 13.88
CA ASP A 120 10.07 -5.59 14.17
C ASP A 120 10.40 -4.09 14.06
N GLY A 121 9.42 -3.25 13.72
CA GLY A 121 9.62 -1.81 13.54
C GLY A 121 10.45 -1.45 12.30
N GLN A 122 10.61 -2.37 11.36
CA GLN A 122 11.30 -2.16 10.10
C GLN A 122 10.39 -1.42 9.10
N PRO A 123 10.97 -0.58 8.23
CA PRO A 123 10.20 0.06 7.17
C PRO A 123 9.67 -0.98 6.19
N ILE A 124 8.43 -0.79 5.71
CA ILE A 124 7.88 -1.58 4.60
C ILE A 124 8.53 -1.10 3.30
N PRO A 125 9.19 -1.97 2.52
CA PRO A 125 9.75 -1.61 1.22
C PRO A 125 8.67 -1.10 0.27
N GLU A 126 8.96 -0.05 -0.49
CA GLU A 126 8.05 0.40 -1.54
C GLU A 126 8.25 -0.46 -2.81
N PRO A 127 7.18 -0.91 -3.49
CA PRO A 127 7.31 -1.62 -4.75
C PRO A 127 7.98 -0.72 -5.81
N SER A 128 9.05 -1.21 -6.40
CA SER A 128 9.87 -0.48 -7.38
C SER A 128 10.09 -1.24 -8.68
N SER A 129 9.80 -2.55 -8.67
CA SER A 129 10.03 -3.43 -9.80
C SER A 129 8.92 -3.33 -10.85
N SER A 130 9.32 -3.33 -12.13
CA SER A 130 8.44 -3.46 -13.30
C SER A 130 8.85 -4.65 -14.16
N GLY A 131 7.91 -5.25 -14.88
CA GLY A 131 8.17 -6.31 -15.84
C GLY A 131 7.90 -5.82 -17.27
N GLU A 132 8.83 -6.08 -18.17
CA GLU A 132 8.72 -5.77 -19.61
C GLU A 132 9.02 -7.04 -20.41
N LEU A 133 8.32 -7.25 -21.52
CA LEU A 133 8.65 -8.29 -22.49
C LEU A 133 9.40 -7.63 -23.65
N ILE A 134 10.61 -8.14 -23.93
CA ILE A 134 11.43 -7.66 -25.04
C ILE A 134 11.46 -8.76 -26.10
N GLU A 135 10.99 -8.43 -27.30
CA GLU A 135 11.11 -9.31 -28.45
C GLU A 135 12.54 -9.22 -29.03
N VAL A 136 13.13 -10.38 -29.28
CA VAL A 136 14.47 -10.51 -29.88
C VAL A 136 14.43 -11.54 -31.00
N GLU A 137 15.22 -11.33 -32.04
CA GLU A 137 15.46 -12.36 -33.06
C GLU A 137 16.49 -13.36 -32.53
N ALA A 138 16.10 -14.63 -32.41
CA ALA A 138 17.04 -15.70 -32.14
C ALA A 138 17.67 -16.15 -33.47
N ALA A 139 19.00 -16.22 -33.54
CA ALA A 139 19.67 -16.89 -34.66
C ALA A 139 19.25 -18.37 -34.67
N ALA A 140 18.87 -18.85 -35.85
CA ALA A 140 18.46 -20.24 -36.09
C ALA A 140 19.63 -21.22 -35.96
#